data_AF-A0AAD9PS63-F1
#
_entry.id   AF-A0AAD9PS63-F1
#
_cell.length_a   1.000
_cell.length_b   1.000
_cell.length_c   1.000
_cell.angle_alpha   90.00
_cell.angle_beta   90.00
_cell.angle_gamma   90.00
#
_symmetry.space_group_name_H-M   'P 1'
#
loop_
_entity.id
_entity.type
_entity.pdbx_description
1 polymer ?
#
loop_
_entity_poly.entity_id
_entity_poly.type
_entity_poly.pdbx_seq_one_letter_code
_entity_poly.pdbx_strand_id
1 'polypeptide(L)'
;MTLFDQIYSDCILCSRSWQGSHLDIWFDYKMTAKPKNEDNADLVMRMEKLSIISVIKSIKEFKSNIRELDKQYDTMQQQLEDLQFILDVVLKWDDDFRKVVRFSQGVPHMRSTKEICSNIKTAMISSGEFDRTVQILVKEDVPCFTRVSGLLTKLKSRLDERAPNAKFSEEIRQLLGELIGTLCTIINFFYDQES
;
A
#
# COMPACT_ATOMS: atom_id res chain seq x y z
N MET A 1 0.10 -6.10 27.73
CA MET A 1 1.48 -6.35 28.21
C MET A 1 1.90 -7.71 27.71
N THR A 2 2.93 -7.66 26.87
CA THR A 2 3.36 -8.67 25.90
C THR A 2 4.33 -9.68 26.52
N LEU A 3 4.51 -10.80 25.82
CA LEU A 3 5.37 -11.99 26.00
C LEU A 3 6.85 -11.80 26.45
N PHE A 4 7.24 -10.65 26.99
CA PHE A 4 8.59 -10.35 27.49
C PHE A 4 8.80 -10.69 28.97
N ASP A 5 7.75 -10.83 29.78
CA ASP A 5 7.87 -11.12 31.22
C ASP A 5 8.14 -12.60 31.56
N GLN A 6 7.92 -13.52 30.62
CA GLN A 6 8.07 -14.96 30.88
C GLN A 6 9.54 -15.45 30.82
N ILE A 7 10.44 -14.69 30.19
CA ILE A 7 11.83 -15.13 29.96
C ILE A 7 12.76 -14.70 31.12
N TYR A 8 12.36 -13.75 31.96
CA TYR A 8 13.22 -13.25 33.05
C TYR A 8 13.16 -14.08 34.35
N SER A 9 12.21 -15.01 34.50
CA SER A 9 12.03 -15.77 35.74
C SER A 9 12.88 -17.06 35.83
N ASP A 10 13.35 -17.60 34.71
CA ASP A 10 13.99 -18.94 34.70
C ASP A 10 15.53 -18.88 34.80
N CYS A 11 16.14 -17.70 34.77
CA CYS A 11 17.59 -17.54 34.88
C CYS A 11 18.12 -17.29 36.30
N ILE A 12 17.26 -17.19 37.33
CA ILE A 12 17.68 -16.91 38.72
C ILE A 12 17.24 -18.01 39.69
N LEU A 13 17.44 -19.29 39.35
CA LEU A 13 17.24 -20.37 40.33
C LEU A 13 18.28 -21.50 40.30
N CYS A 14 19.36 -21.37 39.54
CA CYS A 14 20.44 -22.39 39.51
C CYS A 14 21.75 -21.86 40.10
N SER A 15 21.68 -21.27 41.29
CA SER A 15 22.85 -20.85 42.07
C SER A 15 22.52 -20.86 43.56
N ARG A 16 22.35 -22.06 44.14
CA ARG A 16 22.45 -22.33 45.60
C ARG A 16 22.14 -23.80 45.91
N SER A 17 23.18 -24.61 46.11
CA SER A 17 23.43 -25.32 47.37
C SER A 17 24.51 -26.39 47.17
N TRP A 18 25.74 -26.02 47.50
CA TRP A 18 26.77 -26.97 47.91
C TRP A 18 26.74 -26.98 49.44
N GLN A 19 26.41 -28.12 50.07
CA GLN A 19 26.80 -28.43 51.46
C GLN A 19 26.44 -29.89 51.85
N GLY A 20 27.50 -30.70 52.06
CA GLY A 20 27.62 -31.86 52.96
C GLY A 20 26.75 -33.11 52.73
N SER A 21 27.03 -34.33 53.19
CA SER A 21 28.19 -35.04 53.75
C SER A 21 27.74 -36.53 53.86
N HIS A 22 28.62 -37.49 53.57
CA HIS A 22 28.66 -38.88 54.09
C HIS A 22 27.39 -39.76 54.13
N LEU A 23 27.34 -40.83 53.32
CA LEU A 23 27.33 -42.24 53.77
C LEU A 23 27.21 -43.21 52.59
N ASP A 24 28.04 -44.25 52.63
CA ASP A 24 28.09 -45.41 51.73
C ASP A 24 26.76 -46.15 51.63
N ILE A 25 26.29 -46.38 50.39
CA ILE A 25 25.59 -47.62 50.04
C ILE A 25 26.06 -48.03 48.64
N TRP A 26 26.93 -49.04 48.62
CA TRP A 26 27.16 -49.89 47.46
C TRP A 26 25.85 -50.59 47.08
N PHE A 27 25.29 -50.24 45.93
CA PHE A 27 24.37 -51.11 45.21
C PHE A 27 24.83 -51.20 43.75
N ASP A 28 25.37 -52.37 43.44
CA ASP A 28 25.77 -52.81 42.12
C ASP A 28 24.50 -52.91 41.24
N TYR A 29 24.23 -51.86 40.46
CA TYR A 29 23.22 -51.88 39.40
C TYR A 29 23.92 -51.67 38.06
N LYS A 30 24.15 -52.81 37.39
CA LYS A 30 24.66 -52.92 36.02
C LYS A 30 24.16 -51.80 35.12
N MET A 31 25.12 -51.17 34.44
CA MET A 31 24.89 -50.41 33.23
C MET A 31 24.06 -51.21 32.23
N THR A 32 22.89 -50.68 31.88
CA THR A 32 22.41 -50.73 30.50
C THR A 32 21.91 -49.34 30.13
N ALA A 33 22.87 -48.44 29.91
CA ALA A 33 22.60 -47.18 29.24
C ALA A 33 22.14 -47.50 27.81
N LYS A 34 20.82 -47.45 27.56
CA LYS A 34 20.33 -47.27 26.20
C LYS A 34 20.76 -45.88 25.73
N PRO A 35 21.41 -45.72 24.57
CA PRO A 35 21.74 -44.40 24.06
C PRO A 35 20.44 -43.64 23.80
N LYS A 36 20.29 -42.48 24.46
CA LYS A 36 19.29 -41.46 24.14
C LYS A 36 19.60 -40.86 22.77
N ASN A 37 19.29 -41.59 21.70
CA ASN A 37 19.51 -41.13 20.33
C ASN A 37 18.40 -40.18 19.83
N GLU A 38 17.19 -40.25 20.39
CA GLU A 38 16.06 -39.38 19.98
C GLU A 38 16.19 -37.95 20.52
N ASP A 39 16.55 -37.77 21.81
CA ASP A 39 16.75 -36.44 22.41
C ASP A 39 17.91 -35.68 21.74
N ASN A 40 18.95 -36.41 21.31
CA ASN A 40 20.13 -35.83 20.68
C ASN A 40 19.85 -35.46 19.21
N ALA A 41 18.98 -36.20 18.51
CA ALA A 41 18.57 -35.86 17.15
C ALA A 41 17.70 -34.59 17.11
N ASP A 42 16.78 -34.41 18.07
CA ASP A 42 15.94 -33.19 18.16
C ASP A 42 16.76 -31.96 18.61
N LEU A 43 17.74 -32.15 19.52
CA LEU A 43 18.70 -31.10 19.88
C LEU A 43 19.65 -30.75 18.72
N VAL A 44 20.16 -31.72 17.98
CA VAL A 44 21.00 -31.48 16.79
C VAL A 44 20.18 -30.81 15.68
N MET A 45 18.93 -31.22 15.44
CA MET A 45 18.01 -30.54 14.52
C MET A 45 17.70 -29.09 14.94
N ARG A 46 17.53 -28.83 16.24
CA ARG A 46 17.35 -27.46 16.78
C ARG A 46 18.65 -26.64 16.74
N MET A 47 19.81 -27.26 16.96
CA MET A 47 21.13 -26.63 16.91
C MET A 47 21.59 -26.36 15.47
N GLU A 48 21.27 -27.21 14.50
CA GLU A 48 21.48 -26.94 13.07
C GLU A 48 20.61 -25.77 12.60
N LYS A 49 19.36 -25.69 13.09
CA LYS A 49 18.46 -24.54 12.89
C LYS A 49 19.00 -23.23 13.48
N LEU A 50 19.79 -23.28 14.54
CA LEU A 50 20.36 -22.12 15.25
C LEU A 50 21.89 -22.01 15.10
N SER A 51 22.47 -22.68 14.10
CA SER A 51 23.89 -22.52 13.81
C SER A 51 24.18 -21.05 13.46
N ILE A 52 25.37 -20.57 13.80
CA ILE A 52 25.80 -19.19 13.47
C ILE A 52 25.62 -18.91 11.97
N ILE A 53 25.85 -19.92 11.12
CA ILE A 53 25.66 -19.84 9.66
C ILE A 53 24.17 -19.66 9.30
N SER A 54 23.26 -20.43 9.92
CA SER A 54 21.80 -20.29 9.75
C SER A 54 21.34 -18.89 10.17
N VAL A 55 21.78 -18.42 11.34
CA VAL A 55 21.43 -17.08 11.85
C VAL A 55 21.94 -15.98 10.93
N ILE A 56 23.18 -16.06 10.43
CA ILE A 56 23.73 -15.10 9.46
C ILE A 56 22.93 -15.11 8.14
N LYS A 57 22.52 -16.29 7.67
CA LYS A 57 21.69 -16.42 6.47
C LYS A 57 20.33 -15.74 6.67
N SER A 58 19.64 -16.03 7.77
CA SER A 58 18.36 -15.40 8.10
C SER A 58 18.49 -13.87 8.26
N ILE A 59 19.58 -13.37 8.84
CA ILE A 59 19.85 -11.92 8.91
C ILE A 59 20.01 -11.32 7.51
N LYS A 60 20.70 -12.00 6.58
CA LYS A 60 20.86 -11.51 5.20
C LYS A 60 19.51 -11.47 4.46
N GLU A 61 18.70 -12.52 4.60
CA GLU A 61 17.35 -12.58 4.01
C GLU A 61 16.46 -11.46 4.60
N PHE A 62 16.47 -11.29 5.92
CA PHE A 62 15.73 -10.23 6.58
C PHE A 62 16.14 -8.83 6.11
N LYS A 63 17.46 -8.57 5.99
CA LYS A 63 17.96 -7.29 5.43
C LYS A 63 17.55 -7.09 3.97
N SER A 64 17.47 -8.15 3.18
CA SER A 64 16.99 -8.07 1.79
C SER A 64 15.51 -7.71 1.76
N ASN A 65 14.71 -8.34 2.63
CA ASN A 65 13.27 -8.07 2.72
C ASN A 65 12.99 -6.64 3.17
N ILE A 66 13.77 -6.10 4.11
CA ILE A 66 13.66 -4.68 4.50
C ILE A 66 13.90 -3.76 3.29
N ARG A 67 14.96 -3.99 2.51
CA ARG A 67 15.24 -3.16 1.33
C ARG A 67 14.15 -3.24 0.26
N GLU A 68 13.56 -4.41 0.09
CA GLU A 68 12.44 -4.58 -0.84
C GLU A 68 11.20 -3.85 -0.34
N LEU A 69 10.92 -3.91 0.97
CA LEU A 69 9.85 -3.13 1.59
C LEU A 69 10.08 -1.62 1.46
N ASP A 70 11.29 -1.13 1.68
CA ASP A 70 11.64 0.29 1.50
C ASP A 70 11.36 0.73 0.05
N LYS A 71 11.75 -0.08 -0.93
CA LYS A 71 11.50 0.21 -2.34
C LYS A 71 10.00 0.19 -2.69
N GLN A 72 9.24 -0.73 -2.10
CA GLN A 72 7.79 -0.79 -2.27
C GLN A 72 7.13 0.46 -1.67
N TYR A 73 7.58 0.90 -0.49
CA TYR A 73 7.13 2.13 0.14
C TYR A 73 7.39 3.36 -0.74
N ASP A 74 8.61 3.52 -1.26
CA ASP A 74 8.95 4.64 -2.16
C ASP A 74 8.05 4.65 -3.41
N THR A 75 7.75 3.46 -3.96
CA THR A 75 6.86 3.31 -5.12
C THR A 75 5.42 3.71 -4.77
N MET A 76 4.89 3.22 -3.64
CA MET A 76 3.55 3.57 -3.18
C MET A 76 3.42 5.06 -2.87
N GLN A 77 4.48 5.69 -2.35
CA GLN A 77 4.50 7.13 -2.09
C GLN A 77 4.41 7.93 -3.41
N GLN A 78 5.16 7.54 -4.44
CA GLN A 78 5.07 8.19 -5.76
C GLN A 78 3.67 8.03 -6.37
N GLN A 79 3.08 6.84 -6.25
CA GLN A 79 1.71 6.59 -6.73
C GLN A 79 0.68 7.48 -6.03
N LEU A 80 0.83 7.68 -4.71
CA LEU A 80 -0.03 8.58 -3.95
C LEU A 80 0.08 10.02 -4.46
N GLU A 81 1.30 10.52 -4.66
CA GLU A 81 1.53 11.88 -5.19
C GLU A 81 0.92 12.05 -6.58
N ASP A 82 1.08 11.05 -7.45
CA ASP A 82 0.52 11.03 -8.80
C ASP A 82 -1.02 11.01 -8.78
N LEU A 83 -1.62 10.21 -7.88
CA LEU A 83 -3.07 10.17 -7.68
C LEU A 83 -3.63 11.51 -7.15
N GLN A 84 -2.92 12.13 -6.21
CA GLN A 84 -3.27 13.45 -5.66
C GLN A 84 -3.19 14.52 -6.74
N PHE A 85 -2.14 14.51 -7.55
CA PHE A 85 -2.01 15.43 -8.69
C PHE A 85 -3.19 15.32 -9.65
N ILE A 86 -3.59 14.09 -10.03
CA ILE A 86 -4.76 13.90 -10.90
C ILE A 86 -6.04 14.40 -10.22
N LEU A 87 -6.23 14.10 -8.93
CA LEU A 87 -7.38 14.55 -8.16
C LEU A 87 -7.48 16.08 -8.12
N ASP A 88 -6.38 16.77 -7.85
CA ASP A 88 -6.34 18.24 -7.81
C ASP A 88 -6.72 18.86 -9.16
N VAL A 89 -6.22 18.29 -10.26
CA VAL A 89 -6.58 18.73 -11.61
C VAL A 89 -8.07 18.54 -11.88
N VAL A 90 -8.64 17.38 -11.51
CA VAL A 90 -10.07 17.10 -11.69
C VAL A 90 -10.94 17.97 -10.80
N LEU A 91 -10.53 18.23 -9.55
CA LEU A 91 -11.22 19.15 -8.63
C LEU A 91 -11.28 20.57 -9.18
N LYS A 92 -10.20 21.02 -9.81
CA LYS A 92 -10.18 22.32 -10.50
C LYS A 92 -11.20 22.37 -11.64
N TRP A 93 -11.32 21.29 -12.42
CA TRP A 93 -12.33 21.21 -13.48
C TRP A 93 -13.77 21.22 -12.91
N ASP A 94 -14.02 20.53 -11.80
CA ASP A 94 -15.32 20.57 -11.12
C ASP A 94 -15.66 21.98 -10.64
N ASP A 95 -14.70 22.69 -10.03
CA ASP A 95 -14.90 24.06 -9.58
C ASP A 95 -15.19 25.02 -10.74
N ASP A 96 -14.50 24.85 -11.87
CA ASP A 96 -14.78 25.62 -13.09
C ASP A 96 -16.20 25.34 -13.62
N PHE A 97 -16.66 24.09 -13.60
CA PHE A 97 -18.05 23.73 -13.96
C PHE A 97 -19.10 24.17 -12.94
N ARG A 98 -18.72 24.37 -11.68
CA ARG A 98 -19.59 24.86 -10.60
C ARG A 98 -19.90 26.35 -10.77
N LYS A 99 -18.94 27.13 -11.28
CA LYS A 99 -19.12 28.55 -11.61
C LYS A 99 -20.10 28.78 -12.76
N VAL A 100 -20.36 27.75 -13.57
CA VAL A 100 -21.32 27.80 -14.68
C VAL A 100 -22.75 27.62 -14.15
N VAL A 101 -23.61 28.62 -14.35
CA VAL A 101 -25.02 28.63 -13.89
C VAL A 101 -25.81 27.46 -14.51
N ARG A 102 -26.37 26.59 -13.66
CA ARG A 102 -27.02 25.31 -14.06
C ARG A 102 -28.23 25.42 -15.00
N PHE A 103 -28.88 26.58 -15.10
CA PHE A 103 -30.15 26.75 -15.82
C PHE A 103 -30.21 27.94 -16.78
N SER A 104 -29.09 28.62 -17.05
CA SER A 104 -29.06 29.71 -18.01
C SER A 104 -28.85 29.18 -19.44
N GLN A 105 -29.83 29.36 -20.33
CA GLN A 105 -29.76 28.94 -21.74
C GLN A 105 -29.21 30.03 -22.67
N GLY A 106 -28.64 31.10 -22.12
CA GLY A 106 -28.12 32.23 -22.89
C GLY A 106 -26.76 31.96 -23.55
N VAL A 107 -26.46 32.67 -24.63
CA VAL A 107 -25.16 32.62 -25.35
C VAL A 107 -23.94 32.77 -24.41
N PRO A 108 -23.94 33.64 -23.36
CA PRO A 108 -22.81 33.73 -22.43
C PRO A 108 -22.49 32.41 -21.71
N HIS A 109 -23.52 31.65 -21.31
CA HIS A 109 -23.36 30.35 -20.63
C HIS A 109 -22.72 29.29 -21.54
N MET A 110 -23.17 29.22 -22.80
CA MET A 110 -22.60 28.30 -23.77
C MET A 110 -21.14 28.65 -24.10
N ARG A 111 -20.76 29.94 -24.06
CA ARG A 111 -19.38 30.37 -24.28
C ARG A 111 -18.47 29.92 -23.14
N SER A 112 -18.84 30.15 -21.88
CA SER A 112 -18.05 29.72 -20.71
C SER A 112 -17.90 28.19 -20.67
N THR A 113 -18.97 27.45 -20.98
CA THR A 113 -18.89 25.98 -21.05
C THR A 113 -17.90 25.51 -22.11
N LYS A 114 -17.91 26.12 -23.31
CA LYS A 114 -16.95 25.79 -24.38
C LYS A 114 -15.51 26.08 -23.97
N GLU A 115 -15.28 27.21 -23.30
CA GLU A 115 -13.96 27.60 -22.83
C GLU A 115 -13.41 26.60 -21.80
N ILE A 116 -14.22 26.24 -20.79
CA ILE A 116 -13.85 25.23 -19.80
C ILE A 116 -13.58 23.88 -20.49
N CYS A 117 -14.45 23.43 -21.39
CA CYS A 117 -14.22 22.19 -22.15
C CYS A 117 -12.92 22.24 -22.95
N SER A 118 -12.59 23.39 -23.56
CA SER A 118 -11.33 23.57 -24.28
C SER A 118 -10.13 23.47 -23.35
N ASN A 119 -10.20 24.05 -22.16
CA ASN A 119 -9.13 23.99 -21.16
C ASN A 119 -8.89 22.54 -20.69
N ILE A 120 -9.96 21.78 -20.44
CA ILE A 120 -9.87 20.36 -20.08
C ILE A 120 -9.23 19.57 -21.22
N LYS A 121 -9.66 19.77 -22.47
CA LYS A 121 -9.05 19.11 -23.63
C LYS A 121 -7.55 19.39 -23.74
N THR A 122 -7.14 20.64 -23.52
CA THR A 122 -5.73 21.02 -23.55
C THR A 122 -4.93 20.33 -22.45
N ALA A 123 -5.50 20.16 -21.26
CA ALA A 123 -4.87 19.40 -20.19
C ALA A 123 -4.77 17.90 -20.51
N MET A 124 -5.76 17.34 -21.21
CA MET A 124 -5.81 15.92 -21.63
C MET A 124 -5.10 15.62 -22.97
N ILE A 125 -4.20 16.50 -23.42
CA ILE A 125 -3.37 16.23 -24.61
C ILE A 125 -2.44 15.06 -24.30
N SER A 126 -2.27 14.17 -25.27
CA SER A 126 -1.49 12.92 -25.18
C SER A 126 0.02 13.09 -24.95
N SER A 127 0.50 14.32 -24.86
CA SER A 127 1.89 14.67 -24.53
C SER A 127 2.01 15.52 -23.27
N GLY A 128 0.87 15.88 -22.65
CA GLY A 128 0.80 16.67 -21.43
C GLY A 128 1.19 15.86 -20.21
N GLU A 129 1.58 16.56 -19.16
CA GLU A 129 1.93 15.99 -17.85
C GLU A 129 0.81 15.11 -17.31
N PHE A 130 -0.44 15.59 -17.38
CA PHE A 130 -1.63 14.84 -16.95
C PHE A 130 -1.77 13.47 -17.65
N ASP A 131 -1.65 13.43 -18.98
CA ASP A 131 -1.75 12.16 -19.72
C ASP A 131 -0.60 11.22 -19.36
N ARG A 132 0.63 11.74 -19.22
CA ARG A 132 1.78 10.94 -18.78
C ARG A 132 1.56 10.33 -17.40
N THR A 133 1.09 11.10 -16.43
CA THR A 133 0.81 10.60 -15.07
C THR A 133 -0.27 9.51 -15.11
N VAL A 134 -1.33 9.69 -15.91
CA VAL A 134 -2.35 8.65 -16.12
C VAL A 134 -1.73 7.37 -16.70
N GLN A 135 -0.85 7.47 -17.70
CA GLN A 135 -0.18 6.30 -18.28
C GLN A 135 0.76 5.61 -17.30
N ILE A 136 1.45 6.37 -16.44
CA ILE A 136 2.31 5.82 -15.37
C ILE A 136 1.46 4.97 -14.42
N LEU A 137 0.37 5.53 -13.87
CA LEU A 137 -0.50 4.83 -12.94
C LEU A 137 -1.19 3.60 -13.56
N VAL A 138 -1.52 3.63 -14.85
CA VAL A 138 -2.00 2.45 -15.58
C VAL A 138 -0.90 1.39 -15.71
N LYS A 139 0.32 1.80 -16.05
CA LYS A 139 1.46 0.89 -16.23
C LYS A 139 1.88 0.24 -14.91
N GLU A 140 1.76 0.97 -13.81
CA GLU A 140 2.08 0.49 -12.46
C GLU A 140 0.97 -0.38 -11.85
N ASP A 141 -0.12 -0.62 -12.58
CA ASP A 141 -1.25 -1.46 -12.17
C ASP A 141 -1.84 -1.02 -10.82
N VAL A 142 -1.97 0.30 -10.64
CA VAL A 142 -2.55 0.85 -9.41
C VAL A 142 -3.96 0.29 -9.20
N PRO A 143 -4.28 -0.23 -8.00
CA PRO A 143 -5.56 -0.87 -7.73
C PRO A 143 -6.75 -0.01 -8.15
N CYS A 144 -7.66 -0.61 -8.90
CA CYS A 144 -8.89 0.03 -9.39
C CYS A 144 -8.69 1.24 -10.33
N PHE A 145 -7.46 1.61 -10.70
CA PHE A 145 -7.19 2.78 -11.55
C PHE A 145 -7.74 2.63 -12.98
N THR A 146 -7.93 1.40 -13.46
CA THR A 146 -8.63 1.10 -14.73
C THR A 146 -10.04 1.71 -14.80
N ARG A 147 -10.72 1.88 -13.66
CA ARG A 147 -12.02 2.58 -13.61
C ARG A 147 -11.85 4.08 -13.89
N VAL A 148 -10.81 4.70 -13.34
CA VAL A 148 -10.47 6.11 -13.53
C VAL A 148 -10.08 6.37 -14.99
N SER A 149 -9.20 5.55 -15.57
CA SER A 149 -8.81 5.69 -16.97
C SER A 149 -10.00 5.54 -17.94
N GLY A 150 -10.92 4.61 -17.64
CA GLY A 150 -12.18 4.46 -18.36
C GLY A 150 -13.09 5.69 -18.26
N LEU A 151 -13.17 6.33 -17.08
CA LEU A 151 -13.91 7.59 -16.89
C LEU A 151 -13.29 8.75 -17.63
N LEU A 152 -11.96 8.89 -17.60
CA LEU A 152 -11.23 9.92 -18.36
C LEU A 152 -11.45 9.75 -19.87
N THR A 153 -11.48 8.52 -20.36
CA THR A 153 -11.78 8.23 -21.77
C THR A 153 -13.22 8.65 -22.14
N LYS A 154 -14.19 8.38 -21.25
CA LYS A 154 -15.58 8.84 -21.42
C LYS A 154 -15.71 10.36 -21.37
N LEU A 155 -14.97 11.02 -20.48
CA LEU A 155 -14.93 12.48 -20.42
C LEU A 155 -14.37 13.06 -21.72
N LYS A 156 -13.24 12.53 -22.21
CA LYS A 156 -12.63 12.97 -23.47
C LYS A 156 -13.59 12.83 -24.66
N SER A 157 -14.27 11.70 -24.79
CA SER A 157 -15.22 11.48 -25.89
C SER A 157 -16.43 12.42 -25.81
N ARG A 158 -16.92 12.71 -24.60
CA ARG A 158 -17.98 13.72 -24.41
C ARG A 158 -17.49 15.11 -24.82
N LEU A 159 -16.30 15.53 -24.40
CA LEU A 159 -15.77 16.86 -24.74
C LEU A 159 -15.70 17.09 -26.27
N ASP A 160 -15.57 16.04 -27.09
CA ASP A 160 -15.56 16.10 -28.56
C ASP A 160 -16.92 16.36 -29.22
N GLU A 161 -18.01 16.36 -28.46
CA GLU A 161 -19.34 16.72 -28.97
C GLU A 161 -19.42 18.22 -29.34
N ARG A 162 -19.95 18.51 -30.55
CA ARG A 162 -19.85 19.83 -31.20
C ARG A 162 -20.70 20.94 -30.56
N ALA A 163 -21.73 20.60 -29.80
CA ALA A 163 -22.73 21.56 -29.33
C ALA A 163 -23.07 21.35 -27.85
N PRO A 164 -22.43 22.10 -26.93
CA PRO A 164 -22.77 22.03 -25.51
C PRO A 164 -24.19 22.60 -25.30
N ASN A 165 -25.02 21.80 -24.65
CA ASN A 165 -26.34 22.16 -24.15
C ASN A 165 -26.39 21.97 -22.62
N ALA A 166 -27.51 22.28 -21.97
CA ALA A 166 -27.62 22.12 -20.52
C ALA A 166 -27.51 20.66 -20.04
N LYS A 167 -27.96 19.70 -20.86
CA LYS A 167 -27.82 18.27 -20.55
C LYS A 167 -26.34 17.85 -20.59
N PHE A 168 -25.61 18.32 -21.59
CA PHE A 168 -24.19 18.08 -21.75
C PHE A 168 -23.37 18.59 -20.55
N SER A 169 -23.64 19.81 -20.07
CA SER A 169 -22.91 20.35 -18.91
C SER A 169 -23.18 19.54 -17.64
N GLU A 170 -24.40 19.01 -17.48
CA GLU A 170 -24.73 18.15 -16.35
C GLU A 170 -24.09 16.77 -16.44
N GLU A 171 -24.03 16.18 -17.64
CA GLU A 171 -23.31 14.93 -17.86
C GLU A 171 -21.81 15.06 -17.54
N ILE A 172 -21.18 16.19 -17.89
CA ILE A 172 -19.79 16.45 -17.49
C ILE A 172 -19.66 16.57 -15.98
N ARG A 173 -20.54 17.31 -15.30
CA ARG A 173 -20.52 17.40 -13.82
C ARG A 173 -20.64 16.03 -13.17
N GLN A 174 -21.52 15.18 -13.68
CA GLN A 174 -21.67 13.81 -13.19
C GLN A 174 -20.39 13.00 -13.40
N LEU A 175 -19.76 13.07 -14.59
CA LEU A 175 -18.49 12.39 -14.85
C LEU A 175 -17.35 12.89 -13.95
N LEU A 176 -17.27 14.19 -13.70
CA LEU A 176 -16.29 14.78 -12.78
C LEU A 176 -16.53 14.31 -11.34
N GLY A 177 -17.79 14.29 -10.89
CA GLY A 177 -18.16 13.74 -9.57
C GLY A 177 -17.81 12.26 -9.43
N GLU A 178 -18.06 11.44 -10.46
CA GLU A 178 -17.64 10.03 -10.48
C GLU A 178 -16.12 9.87 -10.44
N LEU A 179 -15.37 10.71 -11.16
CA LEU A 179 -13.90 10.71 -11.15
C LEU A 179 -13.36 11.05 -9.75
N ILE A 180 -13.84 12.14 -9.15
CA ILE A 180 -13.45 12.58 -7.81
C ILE A 180 -13.74 11.48 -6.79
N GLY A 181 -14.96 10.94 -6.78
CA GLY A 181 -15.35 9.89 -5.84
C GLY A 181 -14.50 8.63 -5.99
N THR A 182 -14.18 8.23 -7.23
CA THR A 182 -13.33 7.06 -7.49
C THR A 182 -11.89 7.30 -7.02
N LEU A 183 -11.30 8.46 -7.33
CA LEU A 183 -9.95 8.82 -6.92
C LEU A 183 -9.80 8.90 -5.40
N CYS A 184 -10.73 9.60 -4.72
CA CYS A 184 -10.75 9.66 -3.25
C CYS A 184 -10.88 8.27 -2.63
N THR A 185 -11.70 7.38 -3.22
CA THR A 185 -11.85 6.01 -2.72
C THR A 185 -10.54 5.23 -2.86
N ILE A 186 -9.83 5.35 -3.98
CA ILE A 186 -8.54 4.68 -4.17
C ILE A 186 -7.53 5.18 -3.14
N ILE A 187 -7.40 6.52 -2.99
CA ILE A 187 -6.47 7.13 -2.05
C ILE A 187 -6.77 6.67 -0.62
N ASN A 188 -8.01 6.81 -0.16
CA ASN A 188 -8.38 6.48 1.21
C ASN A 188 -8.35 4.99 1.52
N PHE A 189 -8.54 4.12 0.52
CA PHE A 189 -8.57 2.67 0.78
C PHE A 189 -7.19 2.02 0.69
N PHE A 190 -6.33 2.48 -0.22
CA PHE A 190 -5.04 1.85 -0.50
C PHE A 190 -3.84 2.63 0.03
N TYR A 191 -4.00 3.92 0.32
CA TYR A 191 -2.92 4.82 0.72
C TYR A 191 -3.27 5.59 2.00
N ASP A 192 -4.29 5.14 2.75
CA ASP A 192 -4.73 5.77 3.99
C ASP A 192 -3.54 6.02 4.89
N GLN A 193 -3.27 7.29 5.17
CA GLN A 193 -2.26 7.67 6.15
C GLN A 193 -2.99 7.67 7.49
N GLU A 194 -2.78 6.64 8.31
CA GLU A 194 -3.13 6.72 9.73
C GLU A 194 -2.53 8.03 10.27
N SER A 195 -3.41 8.98 10.62
CA SER A 195 -3.06 10.24 11.29
C SER A 195 -2.86 10.02 12.78
#